data_AF-A0A2K6V7S1-F1
#
_entry.id   AF-A0A2K6V7S1-F1
#
_cell.length_a   1.000
_cell.length_b   1.000
_cell.length_c   1.000
_cell.angle_alpha   90.00
_cell.angle_beta   90.00
_cell.angle_gamma   90.00
#
_symmetry.space_group_name_H-M   'P 1'
#
loop_
_entity.id
_entity.type
_entity.pdbx_description
1 polymer ?
#
loop_
_entity_poly.entity_id
_entity_poly.type
_entity_poly.pdbx_seq_one_letter_code
_entity_poly.pdbx_strand_id
1 'polypeptide(L)'
;MGLEKPQSKLTHHNFSRCKRGTGVNMLEHHAKLTCIKEKSELKSAEGSTWNCCPVGWRAFQSNCYFPLTDNKTWAESERNCSGMRAHLMTISTEAEQNFIIQFLDRRFSYFLGLRNENTEGQWRWVDQMPFNPRIVFWHENEPNNNQGENCVVLVYKQDKWAWNDVPCTSEASRICKIPGTTFN
;
A
#
# COMPACT_ATOMS: atom_id res chain seq x y z
N MET A 1 29.90 -12.41 15.51
CA MET A 1 30.22 -11.31 14.59
C MET A 1 29.05 -11.15 13.65
N GLY A 2 28.19 -10.15 13.91
CA GLY A 2 27.02 -9.87 13.08
C GLY A 2 27.44 -9.21 11.78
N LEU A 3 26.99 -9.77 10.66
CA LEU A 3 27.11 -9.14 9.35
C LEU A 3 26.11 -7.98 9.29
N GLU A 4 26.59 -6.74 9.37
CA GLU A 4 25.81 -5.55 9.04
C GLU A 4 25.39 -5.63 7.57
N LYS A 5 24.07 -5.65 7.31
CA LYS A 5 23.54 -5.49 5.96
C LYS A 5 23.86 -4.07 5.46
N PRO A 6 24.25 -3.89 4.19
CA PRO A 6 24.55 -2.57 3.67
C PRO A 6 23.27 -1.73 3.67
N GLN A 7 23.25 -0.65 4.46
CA GLN A 7 22.22 0.38 4.32
C GLN A 7 22.38 1.02 2.94
N SER A 8 21.34 0.89 2.11
CA SER A 8 21.26 1.60 0.83
C SER A 8 21.31 3.10 1.09
N LYS A 9 22.27 3.80 0.46
CA LYS A 9 22.30 5.26 0.45
C LYS A 9 21.09 5.76 -0.33
N LEU A 10 20.02 6.10 0.40
CA LEU A 10 18.80 6.70 -0.14
C LEU A 10 19.08 8.18 -0.45
N THR A 11 19.20 8.53 -1.73
CA THR A 11 19.24 9.93 -2.17
C THR A 11 17.87 10.34 -2.67
N HIS A 12 17.25 11.30 -1.99
CA HIS A 12 15.96 11.86 -2.38
C HIS A 12 16.17 12.96 -3.42
N HIS A 13 15.54 12.81 -4.59
CA HIS A 13 15.52 13.85 -5.61
C HIS A 13 14.08 14.29 -5.85
N ASN A 14 13.84 15.60 -5.76
CA ASN A 14 12.56 16.22 -6.08
C ASN A 14 12.54 16.61 -7.55
N PHE A 15 11.75 15.90 -8.35
CA PHE A 15 11.60 16.22 -9.77
C PHE A 15 10.29 16.95 -10.04
N SER A 16 10.38 18.00 -10.86
CA SER A 16 9.23 18.65 -11.51
C SER A 16 9.14 18.08 -12.92
N ARG A 17 8.00 17.52 -13.34
CA ARG A 17 7.91 16.89 -14.67
C ARG A 17 7.85 17.98 -15.75
N CYS A 18 8.86 18.06 -16.61
CA CYS A 18 8.87 18.97 -17.78
C CYS A 18 7.89 18.46 -18.86
N LYS A 19 7.01 19.34 -19.36
CA LYS A 19 6.11 19.05 -20.49
C LYS A 19 6.92 18.92 -21.79
N ARG A 20 7.15 17.69 -22.28
CA ARG A 20 7.40 17.42 -23.70
C ARG A 20 6.40 16.39 -24.20
N GLY A 21 5.71 16.75 -25.28
CA GLY A 21 4.60 16.00 -25.84
C GLY A 21 5.05 14.69 -26.47
N THR A 22 4.46 13.59 -25.98
CA THR A 22 3.75 12.55 -26.74
C THR A 22 3.19 11.55 -25.71
N GLY A 23 1.86 11.56 -25.55
CA GLY A 23 1.01 10.44 -25.11
C GLY A 23 1.34 9.67 -23.82
N VAL A 24 1.11 10.25 -22.64
CA VAL A 24 0.33 9.64 -21.54
C VAL A 24 -0.27 10.79 -20.73
N ASN A 25 -1.58 10.98 -20.78
CA ASN A 25 -2.27 12.09 -20.11
C ASN A 25 -2.49 11.75 -18.62
N MET A 26 -1.44 11.91 -17.82
CA MET A 26 -1.47 11.61 -16.37
C MET A 26 -0.86 12.78 -15.58
N LEU A 27 -1.46 13.97 -15.63
CA LEU A 27 -1.07 15.07 -14.74
C LEU A 27 -2.22 16.04 -14.46
N GLU A 28 -2.80 15.93 -13.27
CA GLU A 28 -3.23 17.09 -12.47
C GLU A 28 -3.08 16.80 -10.95
N HIS A 29 -3.15 15.54 -10.49
CA HIS A 29 -3.10 15.23 -9.05
C HIS A 29 -1.71 15.10 -8.39
N HIS A 30 -0.65 14.73 -9.14
CA HIS A 30 0.69 14.46 -8.56
C HIS A 30 1.79 15.21 -9.32
N ALA A 31 1.93 16.51 -9.06
CA ALA A 31 2.85 17.39 -9.80
C ALA A 31 4.35 17.26 -9.41
N LYS A 32 4.65 16.61 -8.27
CA LYS A 32 6.01 16.43 -7.75
C LYS A 32 6.23 14.98 -7.33
N LEU A 33 7.40 14.44 -7.67
CA LEU A 33 7.79 13.08 -7.35
C LEU A 33 9.08 13.06 -6.51
N THR A 34 9.17 12.08 -5.62
CA THR A 34 10.38 11.65 -4.93
C THR A 34 10.87 10.34 -5.55
N CYS A 35 12.10 10.30 -6.04
CA CYS A 35 12.68 9.13 -6.68
C CYS A 35 13.79 8.48 -5.85
N ILE A 36 13.81 7.14 -5.84
CA ILE A 36 14.83 6.30 -5.22
C ILE A 36 15.53 5.51 -6.32
N LYS A 37 16.86 5.56 -6.35
CA LYS A 37 17.67 4.77 -7.28
C LYS A 37 17.81 3.35 -6.76
N GLU A 38 17.37 2.37 -7.54
CA GLU A 38 17.74 0.98 -7.29
C GLU A 38 19.19 0.75 -7.72
N LYS A 39 20.01 0.19 -6.83
CA LYS A 39 21.31 -0.34 -7.22
C LYS A 39 21.08 -1.78 -7.68
N SER A 40 21.34 -2.08 -8.94
CA SER A 40 21.39 -3.47 -9.39
C SER A 40 22.52 -4.19 -8.65
N GLU A 41 22.24 -5.36 -8.07
CA GLU A 41 23.29 -6.24 -7.53
C GLU A 41 24.10 -6.93 -8.64
N LEU A 42 23.65 -6.83 -9.89
CA LEU A 42 24.36 -7.28 -11.08
C LEU A 42 25.12 -6.11 -11.71
N LYS A 43 26.45 -6.20 -11.71
CA LYS A 43 27.44 -5.21 -12.20
C LYS A 43 27.44 -5.01 -13.74
N SER A 44 26.31 -5.16 -14.43
CA SER A 44 26.30 -5.08 -15.89
C SER A 44 24.94 -4.69 -16.46
N ALA A 45 24.57 -3.42 -16.30
CA ALA A 45 23.72 -2.71 -17.24
C ALA A 45 23.90 -1.21 -17.01
N GLU A 46 24.33 -0.48 -18.04
CA GLU A 46 24.27 0.97 -18.07
C GLU A 46 22.80 1.40 -18.09
N GLY A 47 22.22 1.57 -16.90
CA GLY A 47 20.84 2.02 -16.72
C GLY A 47 20.52 2.09 -15.24
N SER A 48 20.29 3.29 -14.73
CA SER A 48 19.94 3.47 -13.32
C SER A 48 18.43 3.55 -13.22
N THR A 49 17.76 2.47 -12.82
CA THR A 49 16.31 2.50 -12.62
C THR A 49 15.96 3.33 -11.40
N TRP A 50 15.14 4.35 -11.60
CA TRP A 50 14.59 5.21 -10.55
C TRP A 50 13.14 4.83 -10.28
N ASN A 51 12.84 4.40 -9.06
CA ASN A 51 11.48 4.21 -8.58
C ASN A 51 10.98 5.50 -7.95
N CYS A 52 9.95 6.08 -8.54
CA CYS A 52 9.42 7.36 -8.09
C CYS A 52 7.99 7.25 -7.58
N CYS A 53 7.73 7.97 -6.49
CA CYS A 53 6.42 8.09 -5.87
C CYS A 53 6.03 9.56 -5.72
N PRO A 54 4.73 9.88 -5.62
CA PRO A 54 4.33 11.24 -5.28
C PRO A 54 4.94 11.68 -3.94
N VAL A 55 5.28 12.96 -3.82
CA VAL A 55 5.85 13.50 -2.58
C VAL A 55 4.93 13.20 -1.39
N GLY A 56 5.50 12.70 -0.30
CA GLY A 56 4.75 12.29 0.89
C GLY A 56 4.36 10.82 0.93
N TRP A 57 4.37 10.13 -0.21
CA TRP A 57 4.11 8.70 -0.28
C TRP A 57 5.36 7.90 0.12
N ARG A 58 5.14 6.73 0.72
CA ARG A 58 6.20 5.80 1.10
C ARG A 58 6.47 4.88 -0.09
N ALA A 59 7.73 4.69 -0.47
CA ALA A 59 8.09 3.87 -1.63
C ALA A 59 8.62 2.50 -1.17
N PHE A 60 8.11 1.41 -1.77
CA PHE A 60 8.58 0.06 -1.53
C PHE A 60 8.26 -0.85 -2.72
N GLN A 61 9.27 -1.57 -3.22
CA GLN A 61 9.15 -2.55 -4.31
C GLN A 61 8.25 -2.06 -5.46
N SER A 62 8.64 -0.93 -6.08
CA SER A 62 7.93 -0.32 -7.21
C SER A 62 6.48 0.11 -6.95
N ASN A 63 6.07 0.23 -5.70
CA ASN A 63 4.77 0.73 -5.28
C ASN A 63 4.90 1.89 -4.31
N CYS A 64 3.85 2.70 -4.25
CA CYS A 64 3.75 3.88 -3.40
C CYS A 64 2.57 3.73 -2.44
N TYR A 65 2.78 4.05 -1.17
CA TYR A 65 1.79 3.85 -0.11
C TYR A 65 1.53 5.15 0.66
N PHE A 66 0.29 5.39 1.04
CA PHE A 66 -0.12 6.60 1.76
C PHE A 66 -1.13 6.28 2.86
N PRO A 67 -0.68 6.14 4.12
CA PRO A 67 -1.56 6.03 5.28
C PRO A 67 -2.27 7.36 5.56
N LEU A 68 -3.58 7.30 5.80
CA LEU A 68 -4.45 8.44 6.11
C LEU A 68 -5.25 8.10 7.37
N THR A 69 -5.26 9.01 8.34
CA THR A 69 -5.82 8.77 9.68
C THR A 69 -7.21 9.35 9.91
N ASP A 70 -7.77 10.08 8.95
CA ASP A 70 -9.15 10.54 9.05
C ASP A 70 -10.13 9.37 8.84
N ASN A 71 -11.10 9.28 9.74
CA ASN A 71 -12.07 8.19 9.76
C ASN A 71 -13.04 8.27 8.57
N LYS A 72 -13.24 7.13 7.92
CA LYS A 72 -14.17 6.93 6.80
C LYS A 72 -14.69 5.50 6.81
N THR A 73 -15.85 5.25 6.23
CA THR A 73 -16.28 3.88 5.90
C THR A 73 -15.34 3.25 4.87
N TRP A 74 -15.39 1.93 4.69
CA TRP A 74 -14.56 1.26 3.68
C TRP A 74 -14.81 1.81 2.27
N ALA A 75 -16.08 2.03 1.90
CA ALA A 75 -16.45 2.53 0.59
C ALA A 75 -15.99 3.97 0.34
N GLU A 76 -16.06 4.84 1.36
CA GLU A 76 -15.53 6.21 1.27
C GLU A 76 -14.00 6.23 1.26
N SER A 77 -13.37 5.28 1.96
CA SER A 77 -11.93 5.11 1.97
C SER A 77 -11.42 4.73 0.58
N GLU A 78 -12.05 3.75 -0.07
CA GLU A 78 -11.74 3.41 -1.45
C GLU A 78 -11.97 4.61 -2.37
N ARG A 79 -13.14 5.25 -2.31
CA ARG A 79 -13.44 6.44 -3.13
C ARG A 79 -12.36 7.53 -2.98
N ASN A 80 -11.85 7.73 -1.76
CA ASN A 80 -10.76 8.67 -1.52
C ASN A 80 -9.45 8.22 -2.18
N CYS A 81 -9.08 6.94 -2.06
CA CYS A 81 -7.92 6.39 -2.75
C CYS A 81 -8.07 6.49 -4.28
N SER A 82 -9.23 6.12 -4.83
CA SER A 82 -9.49 6.20 -6.29
C SER A 82 -9.41 7.64 -6.79
N GLY A 83 -9.83 8.62 -5.99
CA GLY A 83 -9.67 10.05 -6.29
C GLY A 83 -8.20 10.49 -6.44
N MET A 84 -7.25 9.74 -5.86
CA MET A 84 -5.80 9.94 -6.02
C MET A 84 -5.19 9.01 -7.09
N ARG A 85 -6.03 8.31 -7.88
CA ARG A 85 -5.65 7.22 -8.79
C ARG A 85 -4.98 6.02 -8.12
N ALA A 86 -5.27 5.84 -6.84
CA ALA A 86 -4.82 4.72 -6.02
C ALA A 86 -6.00 3.80 -5.69
N HIS A 87 -5.72 2.71 -5.00
CA HIS A 87 -6.73 1.85 -4.39
C HIS A 87 -6.41 1.67 -2.91
N LEU A 88 -7.37 1.20 -2.12
CA LEU A 88 -7.04 0.65 -0.81
C LEU A 88 -5.98 -0.44 -0.94
N MET A 89 -5.04 -0.44 0.00
CA MET A 89 -3.83 -1.26 -0.07
C MET A 89 -4.14 -2.75 -0.18
N THR A 90 -3.52 -3.38 -1.16
CA THR A 90 -3.35 -4.82 -1.23
C THR A 90 -2.05 -5.27 -0.60
N ILE A 91 -2.07 -6.44 0.03
CA ILE A 91 -0.88 -7.05 0.63
C ILE A 91 -0.65 -8.41 -0.03
N SER A 92 0.48 -8.54 -0.72
CA SER A 92 0.88 -9.74 -1.46
C SER A 92 2.07 -10.45 -0.83
N THR A 93 2.77 -9.83 0.12
CA THR A 93 3.90 -10.46 0.83
C THR A 93 3.99 -9.98 2.29
N GLU A 94 4.62 -10.79 3.14
CA GLU A 94 4.93 -10.38 4.51
C GLU A 94 5.88 -9.16 4.53
N ALA A 95 6.81 -9.07 3.58
CA ALA A 95 7.73 -7.95 3.46
C ALA A 95 7.00 -6.62 3.20
N GLU A 96 5.93 -6.64 2.39
CA GLU A 96 5.08 -5.49 2.12
C GLU A 96 4.31 -5.05 3.37
N GLN A 97 3.76 -5.99 4.14
CA GLN A 97 3.13 -5.68 5.43
C GLN A 97 4.16 -5.10 6.41
N ASN A 98 5.30 -5.79 6.58
CA ASN A 98 6.37 -5.36 7.49
C ASN A 98 6.93 -3.99 7.12
N PHE A 99 6.92 -3.62 5.85
CA PHE A 99 7.24 -2.27 5.39
C PHE A 99 6.20 -1.25 5.88
N ILE A 100 4.91 -1.46 5.59
CA ILE A 100 3.91 -0.42 5.83
C ILE A 100 3.66 -0.16 7.32
N ILE A 101 3.72 -1.20 8.17
CA ILE A 101 3.46 -1.08 9.61
C ILE A 101 4.43 -0.16 10.36
N GLN A 102 5.60 0.13 9.78
CA GLN A 102 6.57 1.06 10.34
C GLN A 102 6.07 2.52 10.32
N PHE A 103 5.04 2.81 9.52
CA PHE A 103 4.48 4.15 9.35
C PHE A 103 3.07 4.31 9.95
N LEU A 104 2.57 3.28 10.64
CA LEU A 104 1.23 3.26 11.20
C LEU A 104 1.27 3.60 12.68
N ASP A 105 0.24 4.33 13.14
CA ASP A 105 0.04 4.60 14.54
C ASP A 105 -0.84 3.51 15.16
N ARG A 106 -0.29 2.86 16.19
CA ARG A 106 -0.87 1.69 16.87
C ARG A 106 -2.26 1.95 17.47
N ARG A 107 -2.68 3.21 17.60
CA ARG A 107 -3.99 3.60 18.12
C ARG A 107 -5.12 3.47 17.09
N PHE A 108 -4.78 3.39 15.80
CA PHE A 108 -5.76 3.33 14.72
C PHE A 108 -5.81 1.95 14.06
N SER A 109 -6.98 1.66 13.49
CA SER A 109 -7.16 0.56 12.54
C SER A 109 -7.15 1.11 11.12
N TYR A 110 -6.57 0.38 10.18
CA TYR A 110 -6.38 0.86 8.81
C TYR A 110 -7.04 -0.09 7.81
N PHE A 111 -8.02 0.40 7.05
CA PHE A 111 -8.64 -0.38 5.98
C PHE A 111 -7.63 -0.83 4.93
N LEU A 112 -7.76 -2.10 4.57
CA LEU A 112 -7.14 -2.74 3.41
C LEU A 112 -8.16 -2.88 2.29
N GLY A 113 -7.68 -3.16 1.08
CA GLY A 113 -8.53 -3.35 -0.09
C GLY A 113 -9.28 -4.68 -0.12
N LEU A 114 -9.16 -5.51 0.92
CA LEU A 114 -9.79 -6.83 0.95
C LEU A 114 -11.24 -6.70 1.41
N ARG A 115 -12.15 -7.22 0.59
CA ARG A 115 -13.58 -7.28 0.89
C ARG A 115 -14.15 -8.63 0.51
N ASN A 116 -15.07 -9.14 1.32
CA ASN A 116 -15.87 -10.31 1.03
C ASN A 116 -17.12 -9.88 0.25
N GLU A 117 -17.29 -10.38 -0.98
CA GLU A 117 -18.47 -10.13 -1.78
C GLU A 117 -19.40 -11.36 -1.72
N ASN A 118 -20.60 -11.15 -1.16
CA ASN A 118 -21.78 -12.04 -1.22
C ASN A 118 -21.79 -13.26 -0.28
N THR A 119 -22.91 -13.98 -0.32
CA THR A 119 -23.25 -15.17 0.48
C THR A 119 -22.32 -16.37 0.29
N GLU A 120 -21.45 -16.34 -0.73
CA GLU A 120 -20.49 -17.41 -1.03
C GLU A 120 -19.17 -17.27 -0.26
N GLY A 121 -18.93 -16.15 0.44
CA GLY A 121 -17.79 -15.98 1.34
C GLY A 121 -16.43 -15.78 0.65
N GLN A 122 -16.40 -15.24 -0.58
CA GLN A 122 -15.15 -15.07 -1.34
C GLN A 122 -14.51 -13.69 -1.11
N TRP A 123 -13.30 -13.69 -0.58
CA TRP A 123 -12.44 -12.51 -0.46
C TRP A 123 -11.90 -12.04 -1.81
N ARG A 124 -11.99 -10.72 -2.05
CA ARG A 124 -11.50 -10.06 -3.27
C ARG A 124 -10.79 -8.77 -2.93
N TRP A 125 -9.71 -8.50 -3.66
CA TRP A 125 -9.03 -7.22 -3.61
C TRP A 125 -9.70 -6.21 -4.53
N VAL A 126 -9.91 -4.99 -4.05
CA VAL A 126 -10.56 -3.91 -4.81
C VAL A 126 -9.74 -3.44 -6.02
N ASP A 127 -8.41 -3.62 -6.00
CA ASP A 127 -7.52 -3.34 -7.14
C ASP A 127 -7.50 -4.47 -8.19
N GLN A 128 -8.35 -5.49 -8.02
CA GLN A 128 -8.51 -6.66 -8.88
C GLN A 128 -7.30 -7.62 -8.90
N MET A 129 -6.35 -7.46 -7.97
CA MET A 129 -5.30 -8.45 -7.77
C MET A 129 -5.91 -9.80 -7.35
N PRO A 130 -5.39 -10.94 -7.87
CA PRO A 130 -5.86 -12.25 -7.44
C PRO A 130 -5.66 -12.47 -5.94
N PHE A 131 -6.72 -12.88 -5.24
CA PHE A 131 -6.61 -13.26 -3.84
C PHE A 131 -5.89 -14.61 -3.69
N ASN A 132 -4.87 -14.67 -2.84
CA ASN A 132 -4.17 -15.91 -2.50
C ASN A 132 -4.45 -16.28 -1.03
N PRO A 133 -5.25 -17.33 -0.76
CA PRO A 133 -5.59 -17.70 0.61
C PRO A 133 -4.40 -18.21 1.44
N ARG A 134 -3.24 -18.47 0.81
CA ARG A 134 -2.00 -18.83 1.52
C ARG A 134 -1.23 -17.61 2.04
N ILE A 135 -1.58 -16.41 1.60
CA ILE A 135 -0.94 -15.15 1.98
C ILE A 135 -1.97 -14.31 2.70
N VAL A 136 -2.21 -14.68 3.95
CA VAL A 136 -3.12 -13.99 4.85
C VAL A 136 -2.42 -13.78 6.19
N PHE A 137 -2.72 -12.67 6.86
CA PHE A 137 -2.06 -12.31 8.11
C PHE A 137 -3.07 -11.99 9.21
N TRP A 138 -4.10 -12.84 9.35
CA TRP A 138 -5.13 -12.73 10.38
C TRP A 138 -4.57 -12.73 11.80
N HIS A 139 -5.26 -12.02 12.69
CA HIS A 139 -5.13 -12.22 14.14
C HIS A 139 -5.66 -13.60 14.53
N GLU A 140 -5.28 -14.05 15.73
CA GLU A 140 -5.83 -15.29 16.27
C GLU A 140 -7.35 -15.16 16.42
N ASN A 141 -8.09 -16.20 15.98
CA ASN A 141 -9.55 -16.25 15.89
C ASN A 141 -10.20 -15.38 14.80
N GLU A 142 -9.42 -14.78 13.89
CA GLU A 142 -9.94 -14.07 12.72
C GLU A 142 -9.72 -14.86 11.40
N PRO A 143 -10.57 -14.68 10.38
CA PRO A 143 -11.79 -13.88 10.39
C PRO A 143 -12.93 -14.59 11.12
N ASN A 144 -13.69 -13.87 11.93
CA ASN A 144 -14.79 -14.43 12.73
C ASN A 144 -16.19 -14.20 12.11
N ASN A 145 -16.29 -13.30 11.12
CA ASN A 145 -17.50 -12.93 10.39
C ASN A 145 -18.71 -12.58 11.28
N ASN A 146 -18.48 -11.96 12.45
CA ASN A 146 -19.53 -11.59 13.38
C ASN A 146 -20.39 -10.43 12.83
N GLN A 147 -21.66 -10.66 12.50
CA GLN A 147 -22.58 -9.59 12.04
C GLN A 147 -22.26 -9.00 10.64
N GLY A 148 -21.69 -9.80 9.73
CA GLY A 148 -21.46 -9.36 8.34
C GLY A 148 -20.19 -8.52 8.17
N GLU A 149 -19.12 -8.94 8.84
CA GLU A 149 -17.77 -8.37 8.77
C GLU A 149 -17.11 -8.70 7.43
N ASN A 150 -17.47 -7.92 6.41
CA ASN A 150 -17.06 -8.17 5.05
C ASN A 150 -15.83 -7.36 4.61
N CYS A 151 -15.22 -6.55 5.49
CA CYS A 151 -14.09 -5.70 5.14
C CYS A 151 -12.93 -5.92 6.10
N VAL A 152 -11.69 -5.69 5.67
CA VAL A 152 -10.51 -5.99 6.51
C VAL A 152 -9.79 -4.72 6.91
N VAL A 153 -9.39 -4.67 8.18
CA VAL A 153 -8.45 -3.68 8.70
C VAL A 153 -7.16 -4.34 9.16
N LEU A 154 -6.07 -3.59 9.06
CA LEU A 154 -4.85 -3.84 9.80
C LEU A 154 -4.96 -3.19 11.19
N VAL A 155 -4.76 -3.96 12.27
CA VAL A 155 -4.91 -3.47 13.65
C VAL A 155 -3.79 -3.98 14.56
N TYR A 156 -3.36 -3.14 15.51
CA TYR A 156 -2.38 -3.49 16.53
C TYR A 156 -3.09 -4.00 17.79
N LYS A 157 -3.00 -5.32 18.04
CA LYS A 157 -3.54 -5.98 19.25
C LYS A 157 -2.51 -6.99 19.73
N GLN A 158 -2.44 -7.23 21.05
CA GLN A 158 -1.52 -8.23 21.64
C GLN A 158 -0.07 -8.07 21.15
N ASP A 159 0.40 -6.83 21.13
CA ASP A 159 1.73 -6.43 20.67
C ASP A 159 2.08 -6.75 19.19
N LYS A 160 1.09 -7.09 18.36
CA LYS A 160 1.27 -7.49 16.95
C LYS A 160 0.32 -6.76 16.00
N TRP A 161 0.83 -6.41 14.82
CA TRP A 161 -0.01 -6.01 13.68
C TRP A 161 -0.49 -7.23 12.92
N ALA A 162 -1.80 -7.34 12.73
CA ALA A 162 -2.42 -8.40 11.92
C ALA A 162 -3.80 -7.94 11.42
N TRP A 163 -4.45 -8.79 10.63
CA TRP A 163 -5.74 -8.50 9.99
C TRP A 163 -6.89 -8.83 10.93
N ASN A 164 -7.96 -8.04 10.83
CA ASN A 164 -9.23 -8.23 11.52
C ASN A 164 -10.32 -7.92 10.49
N ASP A 165 -11.30 -8.81 10.32
CA ASP A 165 -12.51 -8.47 9.59
C ASP A 165 -13.40 -7.56 10.44
N VAL A 166 -14.09 -6.63 9.80
CA VAL A 166 -14.96 -5.63 10.44
C VAL A 166 -16.15 -5.33 9.52
N PRO A 167 -17.25 -4.76 10.06
CA PRO A 167 -18.35 -4.31 9.22
C PRO A 167 -17.84 -3.21 8.28
N CYS A 168 -18.16 -3.29 6.99
CA CYS A 168 -17.72 -2.29 6.01
C CYS A 168 -18.24 -0.88 6.29
N THR A 169 -19.30 -0.76 7.10
CA THR A 169 -19.91 0.48 7.58
C THR A 169 -19.20 1.08 8.79
N SER A 170 -18.29 0.34 9.44
CA SER A 170 -17.43 0.89 10.48
C SER A 170 -16.51 1.97 9.90
N GLU A 171 -16.18 2.95 10.72
CA GLU A 171 -15.23 3.98 10.34
C GLU A 171 -13.83 3.65 10.84
N ALA A 172 -12.84 3.78 9.96
CA ALA A 172 -11.44 3.58 10.30
C ALA A 172 -10.53 4.49 9.46
N SER A 173 -9.25 4.50 9.81
CA SER A 173 -8.19 5.02 8.95
C SER A 173 -8.03 4.12 7.71
N ARG A 174 -7.18 4.50 6.75
CA ARG A 174 -6.97 3.74 5.51
C ARG A 174 -5.54 3.83 5.01
N ILE A 175 -5.14 2.87 4.17
CA ILE A 175 -3.87 2.94 3.45
C ILE A 175 -4.19 2.88 1.96
N CYS A 176 -3.78 3.90 1.21
CA CYS A 176 -3.86 3.90 -0.25
C CYS A 176 -2.57 3.36 -0.86
N LYS A 177 -2.67 2.63 -1.97
CA LYS A 177 -1.56 2.08 -2.76
C LYS A 177 -1.73 2.42 -4.23
N ILE A 178 -0.64 2.81 -4.89
CA ILE A 178 -0.57 3.02 -6.34
C ILE A 178 0.76 2.46 -6.86
N PRO A 179 0.82 1.94 -8.10
CA PRO A 179 2.09 1.63 -8.74
C PRO A 179 3.00 2.87 -8.81
N GLY A 180 4.28 2.68 -8.50
CA GLY A 180 5.31 3.70 -8.72
C GLY A 180 5.64 3.86 -10.19
N THR A 181 6.25 4.99 -10.54
CA THR A 181 6.76 5.23 -11.89
C THR A 181 8.25 4.93 -11.95
N THR A 182 8.66 4.07 -12.89
CA THR A 182 10.06 3.78 -13.18
C THR A 182 10.61 4.73 -14.25
N PHE A 183 11.83 5.22 -14.07
CA PHE A 183 12.59 5.94 -15.11
C PHE A 183 13.96 5.28 -15.30
N ASN A 184 14.40 5.15 -16.54
CA ASN A 184 15.72 4.62 -16.92
C ASN A 184 16.72 5.74 -17.20
#